data_AF-A0A9E3C5B8-F1
#
_entry.id   AF-A0A9E3C5B8-F1
#
_cell.length_a   1.000
_cell.length_b   1.000
_cell.length_c   1.000
_cell.angle_alpha   90.00
_cell.angle_beta   90.00
_cell.angle_gamma   90.00
#
_symmetry.space_group_name_H-M   'P 1'
#
loop_
_entity.id
_entity.type
_entity.pdbx_description
1 polymer ?
#
loop_
_entity_poly.entity_id
_entity_poly.type
_entity_poly.pdbx_seq_one_letter_code
_entity_poly.pdbx_strand_id
1 'polypeptide(L)'
;MAQAHPFNAAFTSAFSKQISVPVDTFKLQLHTSAYTPNKGTHRFQSDLTNELPAGNGYTVGGNVISGMAVNMINTNAVQTIPAQAAPFSITVSIGGVALTTASIAAGASNTTVQNAIAALGHVGVGNVTVTGAGPYTVTFGGTLGAQAITLMVMATGTGPVANTTPGVGTFYITGGNVSWPNSTFIAPNAARYGVIVDTTPGSAATNPILGIVDFVTDQSPTNGTLSVTWDPTGIVVVTVA
;
A
#
# COMPACT_ATOMS: atom_id res chain seq x y z
N MET A 1 -9.02 -12.21 -2.12
CA MET A 1 -7.68 -12.29 -1.49
C MET A 1 -7.70 -11.36 -0.29
N ALA A 2 -6.86 -11.60 0.71
CA ALA A 2 -6.87 -10.88 1.97
C ALA A 2 -5.76 -9.81 2.02
N GLN A 3 -6.08 -8.67 2.62
CA GLN A 3 -5.10 -7.70 3.11
C GLN A 3 -5.38 -7.44 4.60
N ALA A 4 -4.32 -7.31 5.38
CA ALA A 4 -4.39 -6.97 6.79
C ALA A 4 -4.32 -5.45 6.97
N HIS A 5 -5.19 -4.94 7.83
CA HIS A 5 -5.14 -3.56 8.27
C HIS A 5 -4.21 -3.44 9.48
N PRO A 6 -3.18 -2.59 9.45
CA PRO A 6 -2.24 -2.49 10.56
C PRO A 6 -2.91 -1.90 11.81
N PHE A 7 -2.47 -2.37 12.99
CA PHE A 7 -2.76 -1.69 14.25
C PHE A 7 -1.91 -0.41 14.34
N ASN A 8 -2.42 0.65 14.96
CA ASN A 8 -1.68 1.91 15.06
C ASN A 8 -0.35 1.70 15.81
N ALA A 9 -0.37 0.87 16.85
CA ALA A 9 0.81 0.53 17.63
C ALA A 9 1.86 -0.28 16.84
N ALA A 10 1.50 -0.93 15.73
CA ALA A 10 2.45 -1.73 14.94
C ALA A 10 3.60 -0.88 14.40
N PHE A 11 3.32 0.37 14.00
CA PHE A 11 4.36 1.32 13.59
C PHE A 11 5.26 1.71 14.75
N THR A 12 4.67 1.99 15.92
CA THR A 12 5.45 2.26 17.13
C THR A 12 6.36 1.08 17.48
N SER A 13 5.85 -0.15 17.43
CA SER A 13 6.63 -1.37 17.66
C SER A 13 7.74 -1.55 16.63
N ALA A 14 7.48 -1.33 15.34
CA ALA A 14 8.50 -1.38 14.29
C ALA A 14 9.62 -0.34 14.52
N PHE A 15 9.27 0.92 14.77
CA PHE A 15 10.27 1.98 15.01
C PHE A 15 10.97 1.87 16.37
N SER A 16 10.36 1.15 17.32
CA SER A 16 10.98 0.79 18.61
C SER A 16 11.83 -0.48 18.55
N LYS A 17 12.03 -1.07 17.35
CA LYS A 17 12.76 -2.32 17.12
C LYS A 17 12.15 -3.55 17.82
N GLN A 18 10.86 -3.52 18.12
CA GLN A 18 10.13 -4.67 18.67
C GLN A 18 9.64 -5.63 17.59
N ILE A 19 9.44 -5.12 16.37
CA ILE A 19 9.09 -5.90 15.19
C ILE A 19 10.26 -5.84 14.21
N SER A 20 10.70 -7.00 13.75
CA SER A 20 11.61 -7.18 12.64
C SER A 20 11.02 -8.18 11.63
N VAL A 21 10.27 -7.65 10.66
CA VAL A 21 9.59 -8.44 9.61
C VAL A 21 10.47 -9.53 8.95
N PRO A 22 11.75 -9.27 8.58
CA PRO A 22 12.59 -10.29 7.92
C PRO A 22 13.28 -11.26 8.89
N VAL A 23 13.19 -11.06 10.21
CA VAL A 23 13.92 -11.86 11.21
C VAL A 23 12.97 -12.62 12.13
N ASP A 24 11.88 -11.97 12.53
CA ASP A 24 10.98 -12.48 13.54
C ASP A 24 9.99 -13.51 12.98
N THR A 25 9.40 -14.30 13.88
CA THR A 25 8.42 -15.31 13.52
C THR A 25 7.02 -14.74 13.67
N PHE A 26 6.32 -14.60 12.55
CA PHE A 26 4.94 -14.15 12.55
C PHE A 26 3.97 -15.31 12.41
N LYS A 27 2.88 -15.26 13.17
CA LYS A 27 1.77 -16.21 13.08
C LYS A 27 0.46 -15.48 12.85
N LEU A 28 -0.44 -16.15 12.13
CA LEU A 28 -1.82 -15.71 11.97
C LEU A 28 -2.71 -16.45 12.97
N GLN A 29 -3.23 -15.73 13.96
CA GLN A 29 -4.16 -16.25 14.98
C GLN A 29 -5.60 -16.02 14.55
N LEU A 30 -6.46 -17.01 14.76
CA LEU A 30 -7.87 -16.94 14.40
C LEU A 30 -8.71 -16.59 15.64
N HIS A 31 -9.55 -15.58 15.52
CA HIS A 31 -10.45 -15.14 16.58
C HIS A 31 -11.91 -15.20 16.13
N THR A 32 -12.83 -15.45 17.06
CA THR A 32 -14.27 -15.50 16.78
C THR A 32 -14.87 -14.10 16.64
N SER A 33 -16.14 -14.01 16.25
CA SER A 33 -16.89 -12.75 16.18
C SER A 33 -17.12 -12.08 17.54
N ALA A 34 -16.81 -12.76 18.64
CA ALA A 34 -16.84 -12.15 19.98
C ALA A 34 -15.60 -11.28 20.27
N TYR A 35 -14.51 -11.42 19.50
CA TYR A 35 -13.38 -10.50 19.59
C TYR A 35 -13.79 -9.10 19.12
N THR A 36 -13.42 -8.07 19.89
CA THR A 36 -13.67 -6.66 19.55
C THR A 36 -12.33 -5.98 19.22
N PRO A 37 -11.90 -5.93 17.95
CA PRO A 37 -10.62 -5.33 17.60
C PRO A 37 -10.58 -3.83 17.92
N ASN A 38 -9.57 -3.38 18.67
CA ASN A 38 -9.30 -1.96 18.87
C ASN A 38 -7.96 -1.58 18.22
N LYS A 39 -8.03 -1.06 17.00
CA LYS A 39 -6.84 -0.64 16.23
C LYS A 39 -6.06 0.52 16.87
N GLY A 40 -6.70 1.29 17.75
CA GLY A 40 -6.10 2.43 18.41
C GLY A 40 -5.29 2.07 19.66
N THR A 41 -5.68 1.01 20.37
CA THR A 41 -5.08 0.68 21.68
C THR A 41 -4.43 -0.69 21.75
N HIS A 42 -4.85 -1.68 20.94
CA HIS A 42 -4.20 -3.00 20.97
C HIS A 42 -2.78 -2.91 20.42
N ARG A 43 -1.84 -3.51 21.13
CA ARG A 43 -0.41 -3.45 20.85
C ARG A 43 0.27 -4.82 20.96
N PHE A 44 -0.12 -5.63 21.93
CA PHE A 44 0.50 -6.93 22.20
C PHE A 44 -0.51 -8.06 22.07
N GLN A 45 -0.02 -9.28 21.89
CA GLN A 45 -0.86 -10.48 21.80
C GLN A 45 -1.77 -10.63 23.02
N SER A 46 -1.34 -10.18 24.20
CA SER A 46 -2.16 -10.17 25.43
C SER A 46 -3.40 -9.26 25.38
N ASP A 47 -3.46 -8.31 24.44
CA ASP A 47 -4.66 -7.50 24.19
C ASP A 47 -5.72 -8.25 23.36
N LEU A 48 -5.33 -9.37 22.75
CA LEU A 48 -6.23 -10.18 21.92
C LEU A 48 -7.07 -11.09 22.80
N THR A 49 -8.35 -11.23 22.45
CA THR A 49 -9.29 -12.11 23.16
C THR A 49 -10.01 -13.03 22.19
N ASN A 50 -10.68 -14.06 22.70
CA ASN A 50 -11.54 -14.94 21.90
C ASN A 50 -10.83 -15.62 20.71
N GLU A 51 -9.57 -15.99 20.91
CA GLU A 51 -8.89 -16.89 20.00
C GLU A 51 -9.65 -18.24 19.94
N LEU A 52 -9.69 -18.86 18.76
CA LEU A 52 -10.28 -20.19 18.60
C LEU A 52 -9.62 -21.19 19.57
N PRO A 53 -10.40 -22.05 20.25
CA PRO A 53 -9.84 -23.08 21.11
C PRO A 53 -9.10 -24.14 20.28
N ALA A 54 -8.13 -24.81 20.91
CA ALA A 54 -7.41 -25.91 20.27
C ALA A 54 -8.37 -27.05 19.88
N GLY A 55 -8.13 -27.65 18.71
CA GLY A 55 -8.95 -28.72 18.14
C GLY A 55 -9.59 -28.33 16.81
N ASN A 56 -10.32 -29.28 16.20
CA ASN A 56 -11.01 -29.08 14.92
C ASN A 56 -10.13 -28.48 13.81
N GLY A 57 -8.85 -28.88 13.73
CA GLY A 57 -7.89 -28.36 12.75
C GLY A 57 -7.13 -27.09 13.17
N TYR A 58 -7.43 -26.50 14.34
CA TYR A 58 -6.75 -25.32 14.87
C TYR A 58 -5.82 -25.64 16.05
N THR A 59 -4.65 -25.00 16.07
CA THR A 59 -3.74 -24.96 17.23
C THR A 59 -3.68 -23.53 17.74
N VAL A 60 -3.85 -23.35 19.06
CA VAL A 60 -3.73 -22.04 19.73
C VAL A 60 -2.35 -21.43 19.46
N GLY A 61 -2.31 -20.12 19.22
CA GLY A 61 -1.16 -19.39 18.70
C GLY A 61 -1.10 -19.32 17.18
N GLY A 62 -1.96 -20.04 16.46
CA GLY A 62 -2.10 -19.95 15.01
C GLY A 62 -0.95 -20.58 14.21
N ASN A 63 -1.01 -20.41 12.88
CA ASN A 63 -0.03 -20.95 11.94
C ASN A 63 0.95 -19.87 11.49
N VAL A 64 2.20 -20.27 11.20
CA VAL A 64 3.26 -19.36 10.75
C VAL A 64 2.95 -18.78 9.38
N ILE A 65 3.22 -17.48 9.21
CA ILE A 65 3.29 -16.81 7.91
C ILE A 65 4.74 -16.92 7.44
N SER A 66 5.01 -17.78 6.46
CA SER A 66 6.38 -17.99 5.96
C SER A 66 6.85 -16.86 5.05
N GLY A 67 8.16 -16.68 4.90
CA GLY A 67 8.72 -15.77 3.90
C GLY A 67 8.31 -14.30 4.06
N MET A 68 8.09 -13.85 5.30
CA MET A 68 7.74 -12.46 5.53
C MET A 68 8.87 -11.53 5.09
N ALA A 69 8.53 -10.53 4.29
CA ALA A 69 9.49 -9.60 3.74
C ALA A 69 8.91 -8.20 3.63
N VAL A 70 9.77 -7.21 3.81
CA VAL A 70 9.49 -5.80 3.55
C VAL A 70 9.90 -5.47 2.13
N ASN A 71 9.00 -4.83 1.38
CA ASN A 71 9.24 -4.40 0.02
C ASN A 71 8.83 -2.94 -0.16
N MET A 72 9.36 -2.32 -1.21
CA MET A 72 9.00 -0.97 -1.60
C MET A 72 8.86 -0.89 -3.12
N ILE A 73 7.73 -0.35 -3.58
CA ILE A 73 7.53 -0.02 -4.99
C ILE A 73 7.41 1.50 -5.09
N ASN A 74 8.18 2.06 -6.01
CA ASN A 74 8.14 3.46 -6.36
C ASN A 74 7.47 3.61 -7.71
N THR A 75 6.43 4.44 -7.78
CA THR A 75 5.79 4.84 -9.03
C THR A 75 6.05 6.30 -9.29
N ASN A 76 6.40 6.63 -10.52
CA ASN A 76 6.57 8.02 -10.92
C ASN A 76 5.21 8.67 -11.17
N ALA A 77 5.12 9.98 -10.93
CA ALA A 77 3.94 10.73 -11.31
C ALA A 77 3.85 10.79 -12.83
N VAL A 78 2.70 10.41 -13.37
CA VAL A 78 2.42 10.44 -14.79
C VAL A 78 1.14 11.23 -15.01
N GLN A 79 1.19 12.18 -15.93
CA GLN A 79 0.07 13.04 -16.27
C GLN A 79 -0.01 13.20 -17.78
N THR A 80 -1.20 13.46 -18.31
CA THR A 80 -1.43 13.57 -19.75
C THR A 80 -1.92 14.96 -20.11
N ILE A 81 -1.18 15.63 -20.98
CA ILE A 81 -1.60 16.89 -21.61
C ILE A 81 -2.39 16.52 -22.89
N PRO A 82 -3.62 17.02 -23.07
CA PRO A 82 -4.39 16.75 -24.29
C PRO A 82 -3.72 17.38 -25.53
N ALA A 83 -4.04 16.86 -26.72
CA ALA A 83 -3.57 17.45 -27.97
C ALA A 83 -4.07 18.89 -28.12
N GLN A 84 -3.23 19.78 -28.66
CA GLN A 84 -3.53 21.20 -28.79
C GLN A 84 -3.51 21.65 -30.24
N ALA A 85 -4.60 22.30 -30.67
CA ALA A 85 -4.76 22.87 -32.01
C ALA A 85 -4.23 24.31 -32.14
N ALA A 86 -3.90 24.95 -31.01
CA ALA A 86 -3.36 26.31 -30.92
C ALA A 86 -2.15 26.32 -29.96
N PRO A 87 -1.31 27.38 -29.98
CA PRO A 87 -0.26 27.53 -28.98
C PRO A 87 -0.81 27.46 -27.55
N PHE A 88 -0.06 26.81 -26.66
CA PHE A 88 -0.50 26.49 -25.31
C PHE A 88 0.63 26.66 -24.30
N SER A 89 0.30 26.66 -23.01
CA SER A 89 1.26 26.72 -21.92
C SER A 89 0.76 25.94 -20.72
N ILE A 90 1.69 25.40 -19.92
CA ILE A 90 1.39 24.52 -18.79
C ILE A 90 1.93 25.14 -17.52
N THR A 91 1.10 25.19 -16.47
CA THR A 91 1.54 25.48 -15.11
C THR A 91 1.85 24.18 -14.40
N VAL A 92 3.09 24.05 -13.91
CA VAL A 92 3.56 22.94 -13.08
C VAL A 92 3.73 23.44 -11.65
N SER A 93 3.16 22.72 -10.69
CA SER A 93 3.26 23.05 -9.26
C SER A 93 4.11 22.03 -8.53
N ILE A 94 5.27 22.45 -8.01
CA ILE A 94 6.22 21.61 -7.26
C ILE A 94 6.54 22.30 -5.94
N GLY A 95 6.41 21.59 -4.81
CA GLY A 95 6.71 22.15 -3.49
C GLY A 95 5.87 23.38 -3.12
N GLY A 96 4.64 23.48 -3.66
CA GLY A 96 3.76 24.64 -3.49
C GLY A 96 4.08 25.84 -4.39
N VAL A 97 5.10 25.75 -5.26
CA VAL A 97 5.47 26.80 -6.21
C VAL A 97 4.94 26.46 -7.60
N ALA A 98 4.12 27.35 -8.16
CA ALA A 98 3.56 27.23 -9.50
C ALA A 98 4.43 28.02 -10.51
N LEU A 99 4.96 27.33 -11.52
CA LEU A 99 5.69 27.96 -12.64
C LEU A 99 5.03 27.58 -13.96
N THR A 100 4.93 28.56 -14.86
CA THR A 100 4.30 28.38 -16.18
C THR A 100 5.35 28.40 -17.26
N THR A 101 5.26 27.46 -18.21
CA THR A 101 6.16 27.41 -19.36
C THR A 101 6.01 28.67 -20.22
N ALA A 102 7.03 28.99 -21.01
CA ALA A 102 6.83 29.84 -22.17
C ALA A 102 5.78 29.23 -23.13
N SER A 103 5.26 30.03 -24.06
CA SER A 103 4.31 29.54 -25.06
C SER A 103 4.92 28.41 -25.90
N ILE A 104 4.22 27.29 -25.99
CA ILE A 104 4.57 26.12 -26.79
C ILE A 104 3.70 26.13 -28.05
N ALA A 105 4.29 25.87 -29.21
CA ALA A 105 3.55 25.86 -30.48
C ALA A 105 2.52 24.72 -30.56
N ALA A 106 1.45 24.92 -31.34
CA ALA A 106 0.52 23.83 -31.68
C ALA A 106 1.26 22.68 -32.38
N GLY A 107 0.94 21.43 -32.03
CA GLY A 107 1.57 20.25 -32.63
C GLY A 107 3.08 20.12 -32.39
N ALA A 108 3.62 20.78 -31.36
CA ALA A 108 5.04 20.70 -31.02
C ALA A 108 5.52 19.25 -30.81
N SER A 109 6.79 18.96 -31.10
CA SER A 109 7.35 17.64 -30.80
C SER A 109 7.36 17.38 -29.29
N ASN A 110 7.31 16.10 -28.88
CA ASN A 110 7.43 15.75 -27.45
C ASN A 110 8.74 16.29 -26.83
N THR A 111 9.86 16.31 -27.56
CA THR A 111 11.12 16.93 -27.14
C THR A 111 10.96 18.43 -26.87
N THR A 112 10.21 19.14 -27.71
CA THR A 112 9.94 20.57 -27.50
C THR A 112 9.12 20.79 -26.23
N VAL A 113 8.08 19.97 -25.99
CA VAL A 113 7.26 20.03 -24.77
C VAL A 113 8.10 19.68 -23.54
N GLN A 114 8.93 18.63 -23.63
CA GLN A 114 9.84 18.21 -22.56
C GLN A 114 10.80 19.32 -22.17
N ASN A 115 11.44 19.96 -23.15
CA ASN A 115 12.39 21.03 -22.89
C ASN A 115 11.71 22.26 -22.26
N ALA A 116 10.48 22.59 -22.67
CA ALA A 116 9.72 23.68 -22.08
C ALA A 116 9.38 23.42 -20.60
N ILE A 117 8.99 22.20 -20.25
CA ILE A 117 8.70 21.81 -18.87
C ILE A 117 9.98 21.69 -18.04
N ALA A 118 11.03 21.07 -18.58
CA ALA A 118 12.33 20.92 -17.91
C ALA A 118 13.04 22.25 -17.63
N ALA A 119 12.76 23.29 -18.43
CA ALA A 119 13.31 24.63 -18.23
C ALA A 119 12.71 25.37 -17.02
N LEU A 120 11.60 24.88 -16.46
CA LEU A 120 11.05 25.45 -15.21
C LEU A 120 12.03 25.20 -14.06
N GLY A 121 12.36 26.24 -13.31
CA GLY A 121 13.42 26.18 -12.29
C GLY A 121 13.22 25.18 -11.14
N HIS A 122 12.00 24.70 -10.93
CA HIS A 122 11.67 23.67 -9.93
C HIS A 122 11.43 22.27 -10.55
N VAL A 123 11.51 22.15 -11.87
CA VAL A 123 11.49 20.87 -12.57
C VAL A 123 12.92 20.45 -12.87
N GLY A 124 13.63 21.21 -13.72
CA GLY A 124 15.01 20.91 -14.10
C GLY A 124 15.16 19.80 -15.15
N VAL A 125 16.30 19.82 -15.84
CA VAL A 125 16.66 18.82 -16.86
C VAL A 125 16.89 17.45 -16.20
N GLY A 126 16.38 16.39 -16.85
CA GLY A 126 16.49 15.01 -16.36
C GLY A 126 15.38 14.59 -15.39
N ASN A 127 14.52 15.51 -14.97
CA ASN A 127 13.41 15.23 -14.03
C ASN A 127 12.05 15.08 -14.71
N VAL A 128 11.99 15.19 -16.03
CA VAL A 128 10.76 15.00 -16.80
C VAL A 128 11.07 14.32 -18.13
N THR A 129 10.25 13.34 -18.49
CA THR A 129 10.22 12.72 -19.81
C THR A 129 8.85 12.92 -20.43
N VAL A 130 8.79 13.38 -21.68
CA VAL A 130 7.53 13.53 -22.42
C VAL A 130 7.52 12.60 -23.63
N THR A 131 6.45 11.84 -23.80
CA THR A 131 6.23 10.97 -24.96
C THR A 131 4.89 11.28 -25.63
N GLY A 132 4.63 10.64 -26.78
CA GLY A 132 3.45 10.91 -27.61
C GLY A 132 3.69 12.03 -28.64
N ALA A 133 2.66 12.35 -29.41
CA ALA A 133 2.66 13.39 -30.44
C ALA A 133 1.39 14.26 -30.36
N GLY A 134 0.84 14.39 -29.14
CA GLY A 134 -0.50 14.89 -28.88
C GLY A 134 -1.52 13.75 -28.91
N PRO A 135 -2.12 13.36 -27.77
CA PRO A 135 -1.83 13.80 -26.40
C PRO A 135 -0.38 13.47 -25.97
N TYR A 136 0.13 14.22 -24.99
CA TYR A 136 1.48 14.03 -24.45
C TYR A 136 1.43 13.37 -23.08
N THR A 137 2.19 12.30 -22.91
CA THR A 137 2.37 11.65 -21.61
C THR A 137 3.62 12.21 -20.95
N VAL A 138 3.44 12.88 -19.82
CA VAL A 138 4.49 13.52 -19.03
C VAL A 138 4.75 12.65 -17.81
N THR A 139 5.97 12.11 -17.72
CA THR A 139 6.44 11.32 -16.57
C THR A 139 7.47 12.12 -15.80
N PHE A 140 7.20 12.41 -14.52
CA PHE A 140 8.16 13.03 -13.61
C PHE A 140 9.10 11.97 -13.04
N GLY A 141 10.40 12.15 -13.25
CA GLY A 141 11.45 11.21 -12.87
C GLY A 141 12.61 11.93 -12.20
N GLY A 142 13.80 11.29 -12.17
CA GLY A 142 14.97 11.87 -11.53
C GLY A 142 14.69 12.23 -10.07
N THR A 143 15.01 13.46 -9.67
CA THR A 143 14.75 13.98 -8.32
C THR A 143 13.29 14.28 -8.03
N LEU A 144 12.40 14.20 -9.03
CA LEU A 144 10.94 14.29 -8.89
C LEU A 144 10.26 12.91 -9.02
N GLY A 145 11.03 11.84 -9.21
CA GLY A 145 10.52 10.48 -9.24
C GLY A 145 9.99 10.05 -7.87
N ALA A 146 9.09 9.07 -7.87
CA ALA A 146 8.48 8.48 -6.67
C ALA A 146 7.77 9.47 -5.72
N GLN A 147 7.46 10.68 -6.18
CA GLN A 147 6.83 11.73 -5.39
C GLN A 147 5.45 12.07 -5.93
N ALA A 148 4.56 12.45 -5.03
CA ALA A 148 3.26 12.97 -5.39
C ALA A 148 3.45 14.33 -6.10
N ILE A 149 3.15 14.39 -7.39
CA ILE A 149 3.20 15.63 -8.15
C ILE A 149 1.79 16.17 -8.34
N THR A 150 1.58 17.43 -7.93
CA THR A 150 0.29 18.11 -8.12
C THR A 150 -0.10 18.11 -9.59
N LEU A 151 -1.38 17.89 -9.88
CA LEU A 151 -1.89 17.90 -11.25
C LEU A 151 -1.53 19.22 -11.94
N MET A 152 -0.83 19.13 -13.07
CA MET A 152 -0.50 20.27 -13.91
C MET A 152 -1.80 20.92 -14.41
N VAL A 153 -1.75 22.22 -14.62
CA VAL A 153 -2.89 22.99 -15.10
C VAL A 153 -2.58 23.52 -16.49
N MET A 154 -3.55 23.44 -17.40
CA MET A 154 -3.47 24.18 -18.66
C MET A 154 -3.56 25.68 -18.35
N ALA A 155 -2.46 26.41 -18.51
CA ALA A 155 -2.45 27.87 -18.33
C ALA A 155 -3.08 28.56 -19.55
N THR A 156 -2.79 28.05 -20.74
CA THR A 156 -3.48 28.38 -21.98
C THR A 156 -3.64 27.11 -22.83
N GLY A 157 -4.65 27.08 -23.70
CA GLY A 157 -5.01 25.90 -24.50
C GLY A 157 -6.38 25.35 -24.12
N THR A 158 -6.67 24.13 -24.56
CA THR A 158 -7.99 23.49 -24.41
C THR A 158 -7.91 22.12 -23.76
N GLY A 159 -8.94 21.74 -23.01
CA GLY A 159 -9.07 20.43 -22.37
C GLY A 159 -8.30 20.28 -21.05
N PRO A 160 -8.72 19.38 -20.16
CA PRO A 160 -8.06 19.18 -18.87
C PRO A 160 -6.79 18.31 -19.02
N VAL A 161 -5.79 18.57 -18.19
CA VAL A 161 -4.73 17.59 -17.92
C VAL A 161 -5.33 16.44 -17.12
N ALA A 162 -4.98 15.19 -17.46
CA ALA A 162 -5.39 14.02 -16.71
C ALA A 162 -4.26 13.51 -15.80
N ASN A 163 -4.59 13.08 -14.59
CA ASN A 163 -3.67 12.34 -13.72
C ASN A 163 -3.76 10.85 -14.04
N THR A 164 -2.71 10.24 -14.56
CA THR A 164 -2.70 8.78 -14.82
C THR A 164 -2.09 8.01 -13.66
N THR A 165 -1.06 8.57 -13.01
CA THR A 165 -0.49 8.03 -11.77
C THR A 165 -0.04 9.20 -10.88
N PRO A 166 -0.45 9.28 -9.60
CA PRO A 166 -0.07 10.41 -8.74
C PRO A 166 1.43 10.45 -8.40
N GLY A 167 2.14 9.33 -8.55
CA GLY A 167 3.52 9.15 -8.11
C GLY A 167 3.57 8.92 -6.60
N VAL A 168 3.90 7.71 -6.18
CA VAL A 168 3.92 7.37 -4.75
C VAL A 168 5.00 6.34 -4.44
N GLY A 169 5.56 6.44 -3.24
CA GLY A 169 6.29 5.36 -2.61
C GLY A 169 5.32 4.47 -1.82
N THR A 170 5.24 3.19 -2.16
CA THR A 170 4.42 2.22 -1.43
C THR A 170 5.31 1.24 -0.71
N PHE A 171 5.26 1.26 0.62
CA PHE A 171 5.79 0.21 1.46
C PHE A 171 4.76 -0.91 1.56
N TYR A 172 5.19 -2.16 1.41
CA TYR A 172 4.31 -3.29 1.63
C TYR A 172 5.06 -4.49 2.20
N ILE A 173 4.34 -5.29 2.96
CA ILE A 173 4.83 -6.54 3.51
C ILE A 173 4.28 -7.68 2.68
N THR A 174 5.10 -8.66 2.32
CA THR A 174 4.67 -9.92 1.70
C THR A 174 4.86 -11.09 2.65
N GLY A 175 4.26 -12.23 2.33
CA GLY A 175 4.42 -13.49 3.05
C GLY A 175 3.64 -14.63 2.38
N GLY A 176 3.88 -15.85 2.83
CA GLY A 176 3.21 -17.05 2.35
C GLY A 176 1.78 -17.15 2.84
N ASN A 177 0.91 -17.75 2.03
CA ASN A 177 -0.47 -18.04 2.40
C ASN A 177 -0.52 -18.94 3.63
N VAL A 178 -1.56 -18.79 4.43
CA VAL A 178 -1.78 -19.58 5.64
C VAL A 178 -3.00 -20.46 5.45
N SER A 179 -2.95 -21.71 5.88
CA SER A 179 -4.10 -22.59 5.82
C SER A 179 -4.20 -23.52 7.04
N TRP A 180 -5.43 -23.93 7.33
CA TRP A 180 -5.78 -24.93 8.33
C TRP A 180 -6.58 -26.04 7.64
N PRO A 181 -5.93 -27.15 7.24
CA PRO A 181 -6.62 -28.29 6.67
C PRO A 181 -7.46 -29.03 7.72
N ASN A 182 -8.46 -29.79 7.28
CA ASN A 182 -9.33 -30.62 8.14
C ASN A 182 -10.02 -29.81 9.26
N SER A 183 -10.35 -28.56 8.97
CA SER A 183 -10.97 -27.60 9.88
C SER A 183 -12.47 -27.79 10.00
N THR A 184 -12.97 -27.71 11.24
CA THR A 184 -14.40 -27.65 11.56
C THR A 184 -14.67 -26.48 12.52
N PHE A 185 -14.86 -25.27 11.97
CA PHE A 185 -15.04 -24.05 12.75
C PHE A 185 -16.50 -23.60 12.74
N ILE A 186 -17.35 -24.33 13.44
CA ILE A 186 -18.78 -23.99 13.52
C ILE A 186 -19.07 -23.16 14.77
N ALA A 187 -20.20 -22.43 14.76
CA ALA A 187 -20.64 -21.64 15.90
C ALA A 187 -20.66 -22.48 17.20
N PRO A 188 -20.20 -21.93 18.34
CA PRO A 188 -19.78 -20.54 18.55
C PRO A 188 -18.32 -20.24 18.14
N ASN A 189 -17.56 -21.23 17.66
CA ASN A 189 -16.13 -21.14 17.38
C ASN A 189 -15.81 -20.95 15.89
N ALA A 190 -16.66 -20.22 15.17
CA ALA A 190 -16.38 -19.85 13.79
C ALA A 190 -15.36 -18.71 13.73
N ALA A 191 -14.40 -18.78 12.81
CA ALA A 191 -13.36 -17.77 12.70
C ALA A 191 -13.91 -16.51 12.01
N ARG A 192 -13.76 -15.35 12.65
CA ARG A 192 -14.13 -14.04 12.09
C ARG A 192 -12.94 -13.20 11.69
N TYR A 193 -11.90 -13.24 12.53
CA TYR A 193 -10.73 -12.39 12.37
C TYR A 193 -9.47 -13.24 12.29
N GLY A 194 -8.52 -12.79 11.46
CA GLY A 194 -7.14 -13.25 11.48
C GLY A 194 -6.22 -12.13 11.98
N VAL A 195 -5.53 -12.32 13.10
CA VAL A 195 -4.58 -11.33 13.64
C VAL A 195 -3.15 -11.81 13.41
N ILE A 196 -2.34 -10.96 12.78
CA ILE A 196 -0.91 -11.21 12.56
C ILE A 196 -0.16 -10.80 13.83
N VAL A 197 0.43 -11.79 14.49
CA VAL A 197 1.19 -11.63 15.73
C VAL A 197 2.64 -11.93 15.45
N ASP A 198 3.51 -11.01 15.82
CA ASP A 198 4.93 -11.29 15.95
C ASP A 198 5.13 -12.08 17.25
N THR A 199 5.53 -13.34 17.12
CA THR A 199 5.70 -14.25 18.24
C THR A 199 7.13 -14.27 18.78
N THR A 200 8.02 -13.42 18.28
CA THR A 200 9.33 -13.16 18.89
C THR A 200 9.17 -12.00 19.90
N PRO A 201 9.68 -12.09 21.15
CA PRO A 201 10.51 -13.15 21.71
C PRO A 201 9.75 -14.34 22.34
N GLY A 202 8.41 -14.35 22.34
CA GLY A 202 7.64 -15.55 22.73
C GLY A 202 6.70 -15.38 23.93
N SER A 203 6.52 -14.17 24.47
CA SER A 203 5.58 -13.90 25.56
C SER A 203 4.43 -13.02 25.09
N ALA A 204 3.18 -13.43 25.37
CA ALA A 204 2.00 -12.69 24.91
C ALA A 204 1.96 -11.22 25.39
N ALA A 205 2.55 -10.93 26.55
CA ALA A 205 2.65 -9.57 27.11
C ALA A 205 3.62 -8.67 26.32
N THR A 206 4.49 -9.25 25.49
CA THR A 206 5.54 -8.53 24.75
C THR A 206 5.52 -8.77 23.25
N ASN A 207 4.83 -9.82 22.79
CA ASN A 207 4.65 -10.19 21.39
C ASN A 207 3.82 -9.11 20.69
N PRO A 208 4.42 -8.26 19.83
CA PRO A 208 3.68 -7.17 19.21
C PRO A 208 2.75 -7.68 18.11
N ILE A 209 1.66 -6.95 17.86
CA ILE A 209 0.71 -7.29 16.79
C ILE A 209 0.93 -6.37 15.59
N LEU A 210 0.88 -6.94 14.38
CA LEU A 210 1.13 -6.21 13.14
C LEU A 210 -0.17 -5.70 12.53
N GLY A 211 -1.11 -6.59 12.25
CA GLY A 211 -2.34 -6.24 11.54
C GLY A 211 -3.45 -7.27 11.69
N ILE A 212 -4.64 -6.91 11.24
CA ILE A 212 -5.84 -7.74 11.32
C ILE A 212 -6.52 -7.85 9.96
N VAL A 213 -6.99 -9.05 9.65
CA VAL A 213 -7.94 -9.34 8.58
C VAL A 213 -9.32 -9.56 9.22
N ASP A 214 -10.32 -8.81 8.79
CA ASP A 214 -11.73 -9.13 9.06
C ASP A 214 -12.26 -9.92 7.87
N PHE A 215 -12.72 -11.15 8.10
CA PHE A 215 -13.29 -11.99 7.04
C PHE A 215 -14.69 -11.53 6.61
N VAL A 216 -15.26 -10.51 7.27
CA VAL A 216 -16.58 -9.89 7.02
C VAL A 216 -17.77 -10.81 7.32
N THR A 217 -17.58 -12.13 7.25
CA THR A 217 -18.50 -13.18 7.67
C THR A 217 -17.76 -14.27 8.45
N ASP A 218 -18.49 -15.01 9.28
CA ASP A 218 -17.93 -16.12 10.05
C ASP A 218 -17.55 -17.26 9.11
N GLN A 219 -16.27 -17.60 9.11
CA GLN A 219 -15.74 -18.70 8.33
C GLN A 219 -16.03 -20.01 9.04
N SER A 220 -16.85 -20.86 8.40
CA SER A 220 -17.39 -22.08 8.99
C SER A 220 -17.14 -23.35 8.16
N PRO A 221 -15.89 -23.72 7.86
CA PRO A 221 -15.59 -25.01 7.22
C PRO A 221 -16.08 -26.18 8.10
N THR A 222 -16.41 -27.31 7.47
CA THR A 222 -16.73 -28.59 8.14
C THR A 222 -15.92 -29.69 7.49
N ASN A 223 -14.91 -30.22 8.21
CA ASN A 223 -13.87 -31.10 7.66
C ASN A 223 -13.25 -30.56 6.34
N GLY A 224 -13.13 -29.23 6.25
CA GLY A 224 -12.65 -28.52 5.06
C GLY A 224 -11.37 -27.76 5.33
N THR A 225 -10.84 -27.05 4.34
CA THR A 225 -9.67 -26.19 4.54
C THR A 225 -10.11 -24.73 4.66
N LEU A 226 -9.73 -24.06 5.74
CA LEU A 226 -9.71 -22.60 5.79
C LEU A 226 -8.36 -22.12 5.24
N SER A 227 -8.38 -21.24 4.23
CA SER A 227 -7.17 -20.66 3.65
C SER A 227 -7.25 -19.15 3.63
N VAL A 228 -6.18 -18.49 4.03
CA VAL A 228 -5.95 -17.06 3.87
C VAL A 228 -4.92 -16.87 2.77
N THR A 229 -5.42 -16.51 1.58
CA THR A 229 -4.59 -16.18 0.43
C THR A 229 -4.36 -14.67 0.40
N TRP A 230 -3.12 -14.24 0.52
CA TRP A 230 -2.75 -12.83 0.52
C TRP A 230 -2.91 -12.19 -0.85
N ASP A 231 -3.26 -10.91 -0.85
CA ASP A 231 -3.30 -10.11 -2.06
C ASP A 231 -1.88 -9.95 -2.64
N PRO A 232 -1.68 -10.04 -3.96
CA PRO A 232 -0.37 -9.85 -4.59
C PRO A 232 0.22 -8.46 -4.35
N THR A 233 -0.61 -7.46 -4.01
CA THR A 233 -0.15 -6.11 -3.66
C THR A 233 0.45 -6.04 -2.24
N GLY A 234 0.23 -7.08 -1.42
CA GLY A 234 0.84 -7.22 -0.10
C GLY A 234 -0.15 -7.61 1.00
N ILE A 235 0.39 -8.00 2.14
CA ILE A 235 -0.31 -8.30 3.39
C ILE A 235 -0.67 -7.01 4.10
N VAL A 236 0.31 -6.14 4.35
CA VAL A 236 0.12 -4.79 4.90
C VAL A 236 0.67 -3.81 3.87
N VAL A 237 -0.13 -2.83 3.47
CA VAL A 237 0.23 -1.83 2.46
C VAL A 237 0.12 -0.43 3.07
N VAL A 238 1.18 0.36 2.90
CA VAL A 238 1.27 1.75 3.36
C VAL A 238 1.79 2.60 2.21
N THR A 239 0.94 3.49 1.71
CA THR A 239 1.33 4.47 0.70
C THR A 239 1.79 5.75 1.39
N VAL A 240 2.98 6.21 1.03
CA VAL A 240 3.51 7.50 1.46
C VAL A 240 3.08 8.54 0.42
N ALA A 241 2.34 9.54 0.87
CA ALA A 241 1.90 10.68 0.07
C ALA A 241 2.88 11.85 0.20
#